data_AF-A0A1R1PHJ5-F1
#
_entry.id   AF-A0A1R1PHJ5-F1
#
_cell.length_a   1.000
_cell.length_b   1.000
_cell.length_c   1.000
_cell.angle_alpha   90.00
_cell.angle_beta   90.00
_cell.angle_gamma   90.00
#
_symmetry.space_group_name_H-M   'P 1'
#
loop_
_entity.id
_entity.type
_entity.pdbx_description
1 polymer ?
#
loop_
_entity_poly.entity_id
_entity_poly.type
_entity_poly.pdbx_seq_one_letter_code
_entity_poly.pdbx_strand_id
1 'polypeptide(L)'
;MAPTVQSQLVKISQESTASTTINSLISEKLTNCRTFVKVQGKGCLTILDTGAACNVISELLANNLGYKSDKNSNEMIVTADGSRHFSLGKITDLLYLYQGYNLIQKL
;
A
#
# COMPACT_ATOMS: atom_id res chain seq x y z
N MET A 1 36.75 8.87 -1.07
CA MET A 1 36.19 7.52 -0.83
C MET A 1 37.21 6.49 -1.31
N ALA A 2 37.56 5.49 -0.50
CA ALA A 2 38.67 4.58 -0.79
C ALA A 2 38.30 3.56 -1.88
N PRO A 3 39.09 3.43 -2.97
CA PRO A 3 38.80 2.54 -4.10
C PRO A 3 38.75 1.04 -3.72
N THR A 4 39.38 0.70 -2.60
CA THR A 4 39.45 -0.67 -2.06
C THR A 4 38.07 -1.21 -1.66
N VAL A 5 37.16 -0.36 -1.19
CA VAL A 5 35.81 -0.77 -0.79
C VAL A 5 34.96 -1.12 -2.01
N GLN A 6 35.18 -0.43 -3.14
CA GLN A 6 34.45 -0.69 -4.38
C GLN A 6 34.87 -2.03 -5.01
N SER A 7 36.15 -2.39 -4.96
CA SER A 7 36.61 -3.67 -5.55
C SER A 7 36.13 -4.89 -4.78
N GLN A 8 35.95 -4.78 -3.46
CA GLN A 8 35.40 -5.86 -2.63
C GLN A 8 33.89 -6.09 -2.87
N LEU A 9 33.12 -5.01 -3.05
CA LEU A 9 31.69 -5.08 -3.40
C LEU A 9 31.44 -5.76 -4.75
N VAL A 10 32.27 -5.47 -5.75
CA VAL A 10 32.15 -6.09 -7.09
C VAL A 10 32.40 -7.60 -7.02
N LYS A 11 33.40 -8.05 -6.25
CA LYS A 11 33.68 -9.49 -6.08
C LYS A 11 32.51 -10.25 -5.45
N ILE A 12 31.89 -9.69 -4.41
CA ILE A 12 30.74 -10.31 -3.73
C ILE A 12 29.53 -10.40 -4.68
N SER A 13 29.31 -9.39 -5.52
CA SER A 13 28.23 -9.39 -6.50
C SER A 13 28.40 -10.47 -7.58
N GLN A 14 29.65 -10.81 -7.92
CA GLN A 14 29.97 -11.79 -8.97
C GLN A 14 29.98 -13.22 -8.42
N GLU A 15 30.46 -13.45 -7.20
CA GLU A 15 30.44 -14.77 -6.55
C GLU A 15 29.00 -15.28 -6.26
N SER A 16 28.02 -14.38 -6.19
CA SER A 16 26.60 -14.72 -6.03
C SER A 16 25.93 -15.24 -7.34
N THR A 17 26.68 -15.36 -8.44
CA THR A 17 26.18 -15.90 -9.73
C THR A 17 26.52 -17.37 -9.97
N ALA A 18 26.89 -18.12 -8.92
CA ALA A 18 26.89 -19.58 -8.98
C ALA A 18 25.44 -20.10 -8.92
N SER A 19 24.85 -20.19 -10.11
CA SER A 19 23.53 -20.77 -10.40
C SER A 19 23.37 -22.14 -9.74
N THR A 20 22.74 -22.18 -8.57
CA THR A 20 22.06 -23.38 -8.09
C THR A 20 20.71 -23.41 -8.79
N THR A 21 20.51 -24.39 -9.66
CA THR A 21 19.27 -24.63 -10.40
C THR A 21 18.14 -24.97 -9.43
N ILE A 22 17.50 -23.95 -8.86
CA ILE A 22 16.23 -24.10 -8.16
C ILE A 22 15.15 -24.01 -9.23
N ASN A 23 14.37 -25.08 -9.38
CA ASN A 23 13.27 -25.19 -10.33
C ASN A 23 12.30 -23.98 -10.22
N SER A 24 12.57 -22.93 -11.00
CA SER A 24 11.72 -21.76 -11.15
C SER A 24 10.59 -22.09 -12.11
N LEU A 25 9.64 -22.90 -11.64
CA LEU A 25 8.38 -23.22 -12.33
C LEU A 25 7.16 -22.75 -11.52
N ILE A 26 7.34 -21.72 -10.71
CA ILE A 26 6.23 -20.92 -10.17
C ILE A 26 6.65 -19.47 -10.38
N SER A 27 6.18 -18.86 -11.46
CA SER A 27 6.04 -17.40 -11.48
C SER A 27 4.99 -17.11 -10.41
N GLU A 28 5.43 -16.95 -9.17
CA GLU A 28 4.59 -16.43 -8.10
C GLU A 28 4.26 -15.01 -8.52
N LYS A 29 3.13 -14.88 -9.22
CA LYS A 29 2.55 -13.59 -9.55
C LYS A 29 2.35 -12.90 -8.20
N LEU A 30 3.24 -11.97 -7.88
CA LEU A 30 3.12 -11.15 -6.68
C LEU A 30 1.77 -10.45 -6.76
N THR A 31 0.83 -10.89 -5.94
CA THR A 31 -0.49 -10.27 -5.81
C THR A 31 -0.48 -9.44 -4.54
N ASN A 32 -1.07 -8.25 -4.61
CA ASN A 32 -1.20 -7.40 -3.43
C ASN A 32 -2.01 -8.10 -2.33
N CYS A 33 -1.66 -7.84 -1.07
CA CYS A 33 -2.41 -8.34 0.07
C CYS A 33 -3.79 -7.68 0.11
N ARG A 34 -4.86 -8.47 0.07
CA ARG A 34 -6.24 -7.97 0.05
C ARG A 34 -7.09 -8.63 1.12
N THR A 35 -8.08 -7.90 1.60
CA THR A 35 -9.12 -8.44 2.47
C THR A 35 -10.47 -7.79 2.19
N PHE A 36 -11.54 -8.38 2.71
CA PHE A 36 -12.87 -7.77 2.67
C PHE A 36 -13.16 -7.07 4.00
N VAL A 37 -13.50 -5.80 3.92
CA VAL A 37 -14.07 -5.02 5.04
C VAL A 37 -15.50 -4.63 4.68
N LYS A 38 -16.36 -4.37 5.67
CA LYS A 38 -17.66 -3.75 5.41
C LYS A 38 -17.65 -2.32 5.88
N VAL A 39 -17.96 -1.40 4.97
CA VAL A 39 -18.16 0.01 5.27
C VAL A 39 -19.65 0.30 5.03
N GLN A 40 -20.37 0.80 6.03
CA GLN A 40 -21.83 0.98 5.96
C GLN A 40 -22.57 -0.29 5.51
N GLY A 41 -22.13 -1.46 5.99
CA GLY A 41 -22.68 -2.77 5.60
C GLY A 41 -22.31 -3.24 4.18
N LYS A 42 -21.72 -2.39 3.34
CA LYS A 42 -21.29 -2.71 1.97
C LYS A 42 -19.89 -3.31 2.00
N GLY A 43 -19.72 -4.47 1.36
CA GLY A 43 -18.42 -5.14 1.25
C GLY A 43 -17.48 -4.40 0.30
N CYS A 44 -16.27 -4.12 0.78
CA CYS A 44 -15.21 -3.46 0.03
C CYS A 44 -13.97 -4.37 -0.01
N LEU A 45 -13.42 -4.57 -1.20
CA LEU A 45 -12.12 -5.21 -1.34
C LEU A 45 -11.04 -4.17 -1.03
N THR A 46 -10.32 -4.38 0.06
CA THR A 46 -9.33 -3.44 0.60
C THR A 46 -7.94 -4.02 0.46
N ILE A 47 -6.98 -3.16 0.07
CA ILE A 47 -5.56 -3.51 0.01
C ILE A 47 -4.95 -3.24 1.38
N LEU A 48 -4.20 -4.21 1.91
CA LEU A 48 -3.40 -4.04 3.12
C LEU A 48 -1.98 -3.66 2.70
N ASP A 49 -1.59 -2.43 2.97
CA ASP A 49 -0.30 -1.87 2.57
C ASP A 49 0.42 -1.28 3.78
N THR A 50 1.42 -2.00 4.29
CA THR A 50 2.26 -1.53 5.40
C THR A 50 3.27 -0.48 4.97
N GLY A 51 3.50 -0.31 3.66
CA GLY A 51 4.39 0.72 3.12
C GLY A 51 3.71 2.08 2.91
N ALA A 52 2.38 2.13 2.99
CA ALA A 52 1.62 3.36 2.90
C ALA A 52 1.66 4.14 4.23
N ALA A 53 1.87 5.45 4.15
CA ALA A 53 1.88 6.33 5.32
C ALA A 53 0.48 6.62 5.89
N CYS A 54 -0.57 6.40 5.09
CA CYS A 54 -1.96 6.61 5.49
C CYS A 54 -2.89 5.73 4.66
N ASN A 55 -4.12 5.50 5.14
CA ASN A 55 -5.14 4.85 4.32
C ASN A 55 -5.76 5.87 3.36
N VAL A 56 -6.04 5.40 2.15
CA VAL A 56 -6.61 6.21 1.07
C VAL A 56 -7.85 5.51 0.54
N ILE A 57 -8.89 6.30 0.27
CA ILE A 57 -10.10 5.85 -0.41
C ILE A 57 -10.29 6.69 -1.67
N SER A 58 -10.65 6.05 -2.78
CA SER A 58 -10.95 6.80 -4.01
C SER A 58 -12.26 7.57 -3.85
N GLU A 59 -12.37 8.71 -4.53
CA GLU A 59 -13.60 9.53 -4.54
C GLU A 59 -14.83 8.70 -4.97
N LEU A 60 -14.68 7.90 -6.03
CA LEU A 60 -15.76 7.05 -6.53
C LEU A 60 -16.25 6.07 -5.46
N LEU A 61 -15.34 5.41 -4.75
CA LEU A 61 -15.72 4.46 -3.70
C LEU A 61 -16.34 5.20 -2.50
N ALA A 62 -15.78 6.33 -2.08
CA ALA A 62 -16.35 7.14 -1.01
C ALA A 62 -17.79 7.57 -1.33
N ASN A 63 -18.03 8.07 -2.55
CA ASN A 63 -19.36 8.46 -3.02
C ASN A 63 -20.34 7.27 -3.05
N ASN A 64 -19.90 6.11 -3.54
CA ASN A 64 -20.72 4.88 -3.56
C ASN A 64 -21.07 4.39 -2.14
N LEU A 65 -20.21 4.66 -1.17
CA LEU A 65 -20.42 4.36 0.25
C LEU A 65 -21.21 5.45 0.98
N GLY A 66 -21.47 6.59 0.34
CA GLY A 66 -22.20 7.72 0.91
C GLY A 66 -21.37 8.62 1.83
N TYR A 67 -20.04 8.55 1.76
CA TYR A 67 -19.14 9.40 2.53
C TYR A 67 -18.76 10.66 1.76
N LYS A 68 -18.66 11.75 2.51
CA LYS A 68 -18.02 13.00 2.09
C LYS A 68 -16.90 13.31 3.07
N SER A 69 -15.92 14.08 2.64
CA SER A 69 -14.89 14.59 3.54
C SER A 69 -15.52 15.46 4.63
N ASP A 70 -15.06 15.27 5.86
CA ASP A 70 -15.44 16.09 7.02
C ASP A 70 -14.47 17.26 7.25
N LYS A 71 -13.29 17.18 6.65
CA LYS A 71 -12.26 18.24 6.69
C LYS A 71 -11.73 18.50 5.29
N ASN A 72 -11.58 19.78 4.98
CA ASN A 72 -10.78 20.21 3.84
C ASN A 72 -9.32 19.80 4.05
N SER A 73 -8.63 19.47 2.96
CA SER A 73 -7.24 19.08 2.98
C SER A 73 -6.48 19.84 1.90
N ASN A 74 -5.29 20.32 2.23
CA ASN A 74 -4.31 20.82 1.26
C ASN A 74 -3.13 19.84 1.12
N GLU A 75 -3.37 18.57 1.46
CA GLU A 75 -2.35 17.52 1.43
C GLU A 75 -2.28 16.85 0.07
N MET A 76 -1.06 16.42 -0.26
CA MET A 76 -0.72 15.73 -1.50
C MET A 76 -0.29 14.29 -1.18
N ILE A 77 -0.92 13.34 -1.84
CA ILE A 77 -0.53 11.93 -1.83
C ILE A 77 0.55 11.76 -2.91
N VAL A 78 1.69 11.20 -2.51
CA VAL A 78 2.75 10.79 -3.42
C VAL A 78 2.81 9.27 -3.43
N THR A 79 2.55 8.66 -4.58
CA THR A 79 2.55 7.20 -4.74
C THR A 79 3.96 6.68 -5.04
N ALA A 80 4.18 5.36 -4.90
CA ALA A 80 5.50 4.75 -5.04
C ALA A 80 6.11 4.90 -6.45
N ASP A 81 5.28 5.13 -7.47
CA ASP A 81 5.69 5.46 -8.84
C ASP A 81 6.10 6.94 -9.00
N GLY A 82 6.01 7.74 -7.93
CA GLY A 82 6.31 9.18 -7.92
C GLY A 82 5.14 10.07 -8.35
N SER A 83 3.99 9.49 -8.71
CA SER A 83 2.80 10.26 -9.09
C SER A 83 2.26 11.07 -7.90
N ARG A 84 1.68 12.24 -8.19
CA ARG A 84 1.24 13.22 -7.19
C ARG A 84 -0.24 13.51 -7.36
N HIS A 85 -1.00 13.36 -6.28
CA HIS A 85 -2.44 13.53 -6.27
C HIS A 85 -2.85 14.43 -5.10
N PHE A 86 -3.55 15.53 -5.38
CA PHE A 86 -4.16 16.32 -4.30
C PHE A 86 -5.32 15.54 -3.67
N SER A 87 -5.34 15.50 -2.34
CA SER A 87 -6.47 14.92 -1.61
C SER A 87 -7.68 15.85 -1.69
N LEU A 88 -8.88 15.28 -1.83
CA LEU A 88 -10.14 16.05 -1.86
C LEU A 88 -10.61 16.46 -0.44
N GLY A 89 -9.98 15.91 0.59
CA GLY A 89 -10.32 16.11 1.99
C GLY A 89 -9.93 14.90 2.83
N LYS A 90 -10.34 14.92 4.10
CA LYS A 90 -10.15 13.81 5.04
C LYS A 90 -11.49 13.30 5.56
N ILE A 91 -11.48 12.05 6.02
CA ILE A 91 -12.56 11.42 6.79
C ILE A 91 -11.93 10.99 8.11
N THR A 92 -12.32 11.62 9.22
CA THR A 92 -11.65 11.43 10.51
C THR A 92 -12.15 10.27 11.36
N ASP A 93 -13.38 9.79 11.14
CA ASP A 93 -13.98 8.71 11.94
C ASP A 93 -14.70 7.68 11.04
N LEU A 94 -13.96 7.07 10.12
CA LEU A 94 -14.52 6.02 9.27
C LEU A 94 -14.67 4.71 10.07
N LEU A 95 -15.92 4.33 10.34
CA LEU A 95 -16.27 3.03 10.92
C LEU A 95 -16.31 1.93 9.85
N TYR A 96 -15.58 0.84 10.09
CA TYR A 96 -15.60 -0.34 9.24
C TYR A 96 -15.60 -1.63 10.06
N LEU A 97 -16.25 -2.66 9.53
CA LEU A 97 -16.29 -4.00 10.12
C LEU A 97 -15.24 -4.88 9.45
N TYR A 98 -14.36 -5.47 10.25
CA TYR A 98 -13.37 -6.44 9.81
C TYR A 98 -13.51 -7.71 10.66
N GLN A 99 -13.79 -8.85 10.04
CA GLN A 99 -13.89 -10.15 10.72
C GLN A 99 -14.80 -10.16 11.97
N GLY A 100 -15.86 -9.35 11.98
CA GLY A 100 -16.80 -9.22 13.10
C GLY A 100 -16.45 -8.13 14.13
N TYR A 101 -15.31 -7.46 13.97
CA TYR A 101 -14.88 -6.36 14.84
C TYR A 101 -15.16 -5.00 14.19
N ASN A 102 -15.79 -4.12 14.95
CA ASN A 102 -15.98 -2.72 14.57
C ASN A 102 -14.69 -1.95 14.86
N LEU A 103 -14.09 -1.41 13.81
CA LEU A 103 -12.85 -0.64 13.86
C LEU A 103 -13.14 0.77 13.38
N ILE A 104 -12.57 1.75 14.07
CA ILE A 104 -12.62 3.15 13.65
C ILE A 104 -11.20 3.52 13.25
N GLN A 105 -11.05 4.02 12.02
CA GLN A 105 -9.79 4.62 11.64
C GLN A 105 -9.63 5.95 12.36
N LYS A 106 -8.58 6.06 13.18
CA LYS A 106 -8.17 7.33 13.78
C LYS A 106 -7.02 7.91 12.95
N LEU A 107 -7.15 9.18 12.58
CA LEU A 107 -6.10 9.99 11.94
C LEU A 107 -5.35 10.82 12.98
#